data_AF-A0A816GYH9-F1
#
_entry.id   AF-A0A816GYH9-F1
#
_cell.length_a   1.000
_cell.length_b   1.000
_cell.length_c   1.000
_cell.angle_alpha   90.00
_cell.angle_beta   90.00
_cell.angle_gamma   90.00
#
_symmetry.space_group_name_H-M   'P 1'
#
loop_
_entity.id
_entity.type
_entity.pdbx_description
1 polymer ?
#
loop_
_entity_poly.entity_id
_entity_poly.type
_entity_poly.pdbx_seq_one_letter_code
_entity_poly.pdbx_strand_id
1 'polypeptide(L)'
;MVENIQSWEDLIIKHSSKDSKFKSRTCCMHSTQPSNPDTIGDKICPCGRMIRRHSFIGDSVETKEAKKGNTEFRPPHVFFDMRHSTAVPVNVFGTLQPSGCKFLRIDARLPIKDLFGLILDDSERQKPTFILSIYGAAKYFTMPERLKNEFIRGVIDAGTAASK
;
A
#
# COMPACT_ATOMS: atom_id res chain seq x y z
N MET A 1 12.33 -34.87 -5.31
CA MET A 1 12.88 -33.53 -5.61
C MET A 1 12.00 -32.54 -4.89
N VAL A 2 12.51 -31.84 -3.88
CA VAL A 2 11.73 -30.85 -3.12
C VAL A 2 11.73 -29.57 -3.95
N GLU A 3 10.62 -29.28 -4.61
CA GLU A 3 10.43 -28.00 -5.27
C GLU A 3 10.51 -26.91 -4.20
N ASN A 4 11.48 -26.03 -4.34
CA ASN A 4 11.72 -24.93 -3.41
C ASN A 4 10.66 -23.86 -3.65
N ILE A 5 9.45 -24.07 -3.12
CA ILE A 5 8.35 -23.11 -3.19
C ILE A 5 8.77 -21.88 -2.40
N GLN A 6 9.16 -20.81 -3.11
CA GLN A 6 9.53 -19.55 -2.48
C GLN A 6 8.30 -18.97 -1.77
N SER A 7 8.45 -18.53 -0.52
CA SER A 7 7.34 -17.90 0.20
C SER A 7 6.98 -16.54 -0.43
N TRP A 8 5.76 -16.06 -0.15
CA TRP A 8 5.31 -14.74 -0.61
C TRP A 8 6.26 -13.62 -0.16
N GLU A 9 6.71 -13.70 1.09
CA GLU A 9 7.65 -12.78 1.71
C GLU A 9 9.01 -12.82 1.00
N ASP A 10 9.52 -14.01 0.66
CA ASP A 10 10.77 -14.17 -0.08
C ASP A 10 10.68 -13.58 -1.49
N LEU A 11 9.55 -13.77 -2.17
CA LEU A 11 9.29 -13.18 -3.48
C LEU A 11 9.31 -11.65 -3.40
N ILE A 12 8.65 -11.06 -2.39
CA ILE A 12 8.67 -9.61 -2.19
C ILE A 12 10.10 -9.11 -1.93
N ILE A 13 10.88 -9.79 -1.08
CA ILE A 13 12.26 -9.40 -0.76
C ILE A 13 13.12 -9.48 -2.02
N LYS A 14 13.00 -10.53 -2.82
CA LYS A 14 13.70 -10.71 -4.09
C LYS A 14 13.38 -9.60 -5.09
N HIS A 15 12.11 -9.26 -5.28
CA HIS A 15 11.69 -8.18 -6.17
C HIS A 15 12.04 -6.78 -5.62
N SER A 16 12.08 -6.61 -4.30
CA SER A 16 12.47 -5.36 -3.65
C SER A 16 13.98 -5.11 -3.69
N SER A 17 14.80 -6.16 -3.56
CA SER A 17 16.26 -6.07 -3.54
C SER A 17 16.87 -5.93 -4.93
N LYS A 18 16.33 -6.64 -5.94
CA LYS A 18 16.90 -6.69 -7.28
C LYS A 18 16.82 -5.35 -8.02
N ASP A 19 15.72 -4.61 -7.85
CA ASP A 19 15.48 -3.38 -8.61
C ASP A 19 15.08 -2.17 -7.74
N SER A 20 15.01 -2.30 -6.41
CA SER A 20 14.49 -1.25 -5.51
C SER A 20 13.10 -0.73 -5.90
N LYS A 21 12.33 -1.48 -6.70
CA LYS A 21 11.08 -1.02 -7.32
C LYS A 21 9.98 -0.81 -6.31
N PHE A 22 9.82 -1.75 -5.38
CA PHE A 22 8.77 -1.64 -4.39
C PHE A 22 9.17 -0.64 -3.31
N LYS A 23 8.45 0.49 -3.32
CA LYS A 23 8.51 1.53 -2.30
C LYS A 23 7.15 1.64 -1.63
N SER A 24 7.18 1.95 -0.34
CA SER A 24 6.06 2.52 0.39
C SER A 24 6.23 4.04 0.44
N ARG A 25 5.18 4.77 0.84
CA ARG A 25 5.23 6.23 0.97
C ARG A 25 4.89 6.65 2.39
N THR A 26 5.71 7.54 2.95
CA THR A 26 5.52 8.10 4.29
C THR A 26 5.56 9.63 4.24
N CYS A 27 4.85 10.28 5.16
CA CYS A 27 4.83 11.73 5.27
C CYS A 27 6.10 12.22 5.96
N CYS A 28 6.66 13.34 5.48
CA CYS A 28 7.93 13.89 5.93
C CYS A 28 7.78 15.08 6.89
N MET A 29 6.68 15.14 7.65
CA MET A 29 6.39 16.25 8.56
C MET A 29 6.81 15.90 10.00
N HIS A 30 7.49 16.83 10.66
CA HIS A 30 7.72 16.81 12.10
C HIS A 30 6.81 17.84 12.78
N SER A 31 6.67 17.79 14.10
CA SER A 31 6.02 18.86 14.87
C SER A 31 7.12 19.67 15.54
N THR A 32 7.17 20.99 15.33
CA THR A 32 8.20 21.88 15.90
C THR A 32 7.95 22.31 17.34
N GLN A 33 6.89 21.84 18.02
CA GLN A 33 6.66 22.23 19.41
C GLN A 33 7.43 21.33 20.40
N PRO A 34 8.28 21.89 21.27
CA PRO A 34 8.71 21.23 22.49
C PRO A 34 7.53 21.28 23.46
N SER A 35 6.53 20.43 23.22
CA SER A 35 5.38 20.28 24.10
C SER A 35 5.40 18.86 24.63
N ASN A 36 5.30 18.76 25.95
CA ASN A 36 5.27 17.55 26.78
C ASN A 36 4.90 16.27 26.00
N PRO A 37 5.67 15.16 26.14
CA PRO A 37 5.43 13.90 25.42
C PRO A 37 4.00 13.37 25.53
N ASP A 38 3.25 13.78 26.56
CA ASP A 38 1.84 13.43 26.77
C ASP A 38 0.84 14.15 25.85
N THR A 39 1.25 15.15 25.05
CA THR A 39 0.33 16.00 24.24
C THR A 39 0.50 15.90 22.72
N ILE A 40 1.55 15.23 22.23
CA ILE A 40 1.80 15.05 20.79
C ILE A 40 1.02 13.84 20.21
N GLY A 41 0.54 12.94 21.08
CA GLY A 41 -0.08 11.66 20.72
C GLY A 41 -1.31 11.75 19.80
N ASP A 42 -2.02 12.88 19.83
CA ASP A 42 -3.37 13.02 19.25
C ASP A 42 -3.47 14.07 18.14
N LYS A 43 -2.39 14.78 17.80
CA LYS A 43 -2.41 15.74 16.70
C LYS A 43 -2.41 15.02 15.35
N ILE A 44 -3.39 15.36 14.51
CA ILE A 44 -3.58 14.81 13.16
C ILE A 44 -2.80 15.68 12.17
N CYS A 45 -1.90 15.08 11.40
CA CYS A 45 -1.25 15.73 10.27
C CYS A 45 -2.31 16.07 9.21
N PRO A 46 -2.16 17.14 8.40
CA PRO A 46 -3.12 17.39 7.34
C PRO A 46 -3.20 16.29 6.26
N CYS A 47 -2.34 15.26 6.29
CA CYS A 47 -2.51 14.02 5.53
C CYS A 47 -3.47 12.99 6.17
N GLY A 48 -4.10 13.32 7.31
CA GLY A 48 -5.02 12.47 8.06
C GLY A 48 -4.36 11.42 8.97
N ARG A 49 -3.03 11.33 9.02
CA ARG A 49 -2.29 10.41 9.91
C ARG A 49 -1.88 11.08 11.21
N MET A 50 -1.80 10.29 12.28
CA MET A 50 -1.17 10.74 13.54
C MET A 50 0.28 11.16 13.28
N ILE A 51 0.68 12.33 13.78
CA ILE A 51 2.03 12.87 13.60
C ILE A 51 3.09 11.88 14.13
N ARG A 52 2.84 11.22 15.27
CA ARG A 52 3.73 10.17 15.82
C ARG A 52 3.91 8.93 14.93
N ARG A 53 3.06 8.74 13.91
CA ARG A 53 3.14 7.62 12.95
C ARG A 53 3.83 8.02 11.63
N HIS A 54 4.40 9.22 11.55
CA HIS A 54 5.36 9.54 10.48
C HIS A 54 6.67 8.80 10.77
N SER A 55 7.03 7.86 9.91
CA SER A 55 8.27 7.10 10.06
C SER A 55 9.46 7.95 9.62
N PHE A 56 10.36 8.20 10.56
CA PHE A 56 11.63 8.91 10.42
C PHE A 56 12.63 8.14 9.56
N ILE A 57 12.50 8.19 8.24
CA ILE A 57 13.61 7.87 7.34
C ILE A 57 13.84 9.09 6.44
N GLY A 58 14.82 9.90 6.82
CA GLY A 58 15.29 11.08 6.09
C GLY A 58 14.94 12.42 6.74
N ASP A 59 15.66 13.48 6.33
CA ASP A 59 15.40 14.87 6.73
C ASP A 59 13.96 15.27 6.38
N SER A 60 13.21 15.74 7.38
CA SER A 60 11.86 16.29 7.18
C SER A 60 11.91 17.52 6.27
N VAL A 61 10.78 17.87 5.65
CA VAL A 61 10.69 19.13 4.86
C VAL A 61 11.04 20.32 5.76
N GLU A 62 10.66 20.26 7.03
CA GLU A 62 11.03 21.22 8.06
C GLU A 62 12.54 21.22 8.35
N THR A 63 13.23 20.08 8.34
CA THR A 63 14.69 20.07 8.56
C THR A 63 15.42 20.74 7.40
N LYS A 64 14.83 20.73 6.19
CA LYS A 64 15.36 21.44 5.02
C LYS A 64 15.04 22.93 5.04
N GLU A 65 13.88 23.33 5.56
CA GLU A 65 13.45 24.73 5.67
C GLU A 65 14.02 25.43 6.91
N ALA A 66 14.20 24.73 8.03
CA ALA A 66 14.83 25.25 9.25
C ALA A 66 16.30 25.59 9.04
N LYS A 67 17.01 24.84 8.17
CA LYS A 67 18.37 25.20 7.70
C LYS A 67 18.40 26.54 6.93
N LYS A 68 17.25 27.07 6.50
CA LYS A 68 17.12 28.39 5.86
C LYS A 68 16.65 29.50 6.82
N GLY A 69 16.57 29.23 8.13
CA GLY A 69 16.36 30.27 9.15
C GLY A 69 14.91 30.69 9.41
N ASN A 70 13.91 29.90 9.00
CA ASN A 70 12.50 30.24 9.20
C ASN A 70 11.94 29.57 10.47
N THR A 71 11.48 30.35 11.45
CA THR A 71 11.08 29.89 12.81
C THR A 71 9.56 29.78 13.03
N GLU A 72 8.73 30.38 12.16
CA GLU A 72 7.27 30.18 12.17
C GLU A 72 6.85 29.18 11.08
N PHE A 73 6.37 28.01 11.50
CA PHE A 73 5.88 26.99 10.56
C PHE A 73 4.43 27.28 10.14
N ARG A 74 4.24 27.78 8.92
CA ARG A 74 2.99 27.62 8.17
C ARG A 74 3.17 26.44 7.21
N PRO A 75 2.20 25.50 7.09
CA PRO A 75 2.29 24.48 6.05
C PRO A 75 2.46 25.19 4.70
N PRO A 76 3.56 24.96 3.97
CA PRO A 76 3.80 25.65 2.70
C PRO A 76 2.63 25.37 1.75
N HIS A 77 2.32 26.27 0.83
CA HIS A 77 1.36 25.99 -0.26
C HIS A 77 1.72 24.69 -1.01
N VAL A 78 3.01 24.35 -1.00
CA VAL A 78 3.63 23.11 -1.50
C VAL A 78 3.19 21.83 -0.78
N PHE A 79 2.47 21.94 0.35
CA PHE A 79 1.82 20.82 1.04
C PHE A 79 0.83 20.11 0.10
N PHE A 80 0.09 20.91 -0.67
CA PHE A 80 -0.86 20.44 -1.69
C PHE A 80 -0.14 20.02 -2.99
N ASP A 81 1.08 20.51 -3.23
CA ASP A 81 1.88 20.20 -4.43
C ASP A 81 2.65 18.88 -4.35
N MET A 82 2.12 17.85 -3.68
CA MET A 82 2.61 16.46 -3.76
C MET A 82 4.03 16.19 -3.21
N ARG A 83 4.69 17.18 -2.57
CA ARG A 83 6.08 17.09 -2.03
C ARG A 83 6.17 16.83 -0.52
N HIS A 84 5.06 16.53 0.16
CA HIS A 84 5.06 16.27 1.62
C HIS A 84 5.38 14.81 1.99
N SER A 85 5.71 13.97 1.02
CA SER A 85 5.93 12.54 1.25
C SER A 85 7.16 12.03 0.52
N THR A 86 7.85 11.07 1.16
CA THR A 86 9.02 10.41 0.60
C THR A 86 8.75 8.94 0.37
N ALA A 87 9.43 8.39 -0.64
CA ALA A 87 9.48 6.96 -0.87
C ALA A 87 10.40 6.32 0.17
N VAL A 88 9.93 5.27 0.82
CA VAL A 88 10.68 4.46 1.78
C VAL A 88 10.68 3.00 1.33
N PRO A 89 11.63 2.17 1.79
CA PRO A 89 11.54 0.73 1.60
C PRO A 89 10.19 0.19 2.06
N VAL A 90 9.65 -0.80 1.36
CA VAL A 90 8.43 -1.48 1.80
C VAL A 90 8.71 -2.22 3.10
N ASN A 91 7.80 -2.06 4.06
CA ASN A 91 7.87 -2.67 5.38
C ASN A 91 6.53 -3.25 5.86
N VAL A 92 5.51 -3.29 5.00
CA VAL A 92 4.18 -3.80 5.33
C VAL A 92 3.74 -4.74 4.22
N PHE A 93 3.89 -6.03 4.49
CA PHE A 93 3.53 -7.14 3.63
C PHE A 93 3.40 -8.42 4.46
N GLY A 94 2.78 -9.44 3.90
CA GLY A 94 2.70 -10.77 4.50
C GLY A 94 1.46 -11.53 4.08
N THR A 95 1.09 -12.52 4.87
CA THR A 95 -0.09 -13.37 4.66
C THR A 95 -1.04 -13.28 5.84
N LEU A 96 -2.30 -12.93 5.58
CA LEU A 96 -3.35 -12.84 6.60
C LEU A 96 -3.84 -14.23 6.98
N GLN A 97 -3.94 -14.48 8.28
CA GLN A 97 -4.53 -15.69 8.83
C GLN A 97 -5.94 -15.38 9.36
N PRO A 98 -6.92 -16.30 9.21
CA PRO A 98 -6.79 -17.66 8.65
C PRO A 98 -7.01 -17.74 7.13
N SER A 99 -7.26 -16.63 6.45
CA SER A 99 -7.70 -16.64 5.05
C SER A 99 -6.62 -17.02 4.03
N GLY A 100 -5.35 -17.01 4.43
CA GLY A 100 -4.21 -17.18 3.52
C GLY A 100 -4.05 -16.02 2.54
N CYS A 101 -4.75 -14.89 2.75
CA CYS A 101 -4.69 -13.77 1.81
C CYS A 101 -3.34 -13.06 1.90
N LYS A 102 -2.59 -13.10 0.80
CA LYS A 102 -1.35 -12.35 0.64
C LYS A 102 -1.64 -10.86 0.47
N PHE A 103 -0.84 -10.01 1.11
CA PHE A 103 -0.93 -8.57 0.96
C PHE A 103 0.45 -7.92 0.85
N LEU A 104 0.48 -6.77 0.18
CA LEU A 104 1.67 -5.95 -0.02
C LEU A 104 1.23 -4.48 -0.10
N ARG A 105 1.82 -3.62 0.73
CA ARG A 105 1.58 -2.17 0.68
C ARG A 105 2.62 -1.47 -0.20
N ILE A 106 2.16 -0.91 -1.32
CA ILE A 106 2.98 -0.16 -2.28
C ILE A 106 2.55 1.30 -2.38
N ASP A 107 3.47 2.13 -2.86
CA ASP A 107 3.20 3.49 -3.30
C ASP A 107 2.25 3.48 -4.50
N ALA A 108 1.22 4.32 -4.45
CA ALA A 108 0.25 4.48 -5.54
C ALA A 108 0.89 4.99 -6.84
N ARG A 109 2.09 5.58 -6.77
CA ARG A 109 2.85 6.04 -7.94
C ARG A 109 3.68 4.93 -8.59
N LEU A 110 3.72 3.73 -8.02
CA LEU A 110 4.42 2.59 -8.60
C LEU A 110 3.78 2.23 -9.96
N PRO A 111 4.55 2.15 -11.05
CA PRO A 111 4.03 1.64 -12.31
C PRO A 111 3.51 0.20 -12.14
N ILE A 112 2.25 -0.05 -12.51
CA ILE A 112 1.61 -1.38 -12.35
C ILE A 112 2.40 -2.50 -13.04
N LYS A 113 3.06 -2.21 -14.15
CA LYS A 113 3.94 -3.15 -14.86
C LYS A 113 5.03 -3.76 -13.96
N ASP A 114 5.47 -3.01 -12.95
CA ASP A 114 6.51 -3.46 -12.01
C ASP A 114 5.94 -4.43 -10.96
N LEU A 115 4.62 -4.40 -10.71
CA LEU A 115 3.94 -5.37 -9.84
C LEU A 115 3.65 -6.68 -10.56
N PHE A 116 3.47 -6.65 -11.88
CA PHE A 116 3.05 -7.81 -12.66
C PHE A 116 4.02 -9.00 -12.57
N GLY A 117 5.33 -8.71 -12.52
CA GLY A 117 6.36 -9.75 -12.35
C GLY A 117 6.24 -10.51 -11.03
N LEU A 118 5.89 -9.82 -9.94
CA LEU A 118 5.66 -10.43 -8.63
C LEU A 118 4.43 -11.34 -8.65
N ILE A 119 3.32 -10.87 -9.23
CA ILE A 119 2.07 -11.64 -9.32
C ILE A 119 2.28 -12.92 -10.13
N LEU A 120 3.01 -12.83 -11.25
CA LEU A 120 3.33 -13.99 -12.05
C LEU A 120 4.25 -14.95 -11.32
N ASP A 121 5.32 -14.48 -10.68
CA ASP A 121 6.22 -15.37 -9.94
C ASP A 121 5.48 -16.08 -8.78
N ASP A 122 4.53 -15.42 -8.11
CA ASP A 122 3.66 -16.02 -7.09
C ASP A 122 2.71 -17.08 -7.66
N SER A 123 2.35 -16.94 -8.94
CA SER A 123 1.47 -17.86 -9.68
C SER A 123 2.27 -18.87 -10.52
N GLU A 124 3.53 -19.16 -10.15
CA GLU A 124 4.42 -20.08 -10.89
C GLU A 124 4.55 -19.73 -12.39
N ARG A 125 4.48 -18.44 -12.71
CA ARG A 125 4.47 -17.85 -14.05
C ARG A 125 3.27 -18.25 -14.93
N GLN A 126 2.24 -18.82 -14.35
CA GLN A 126 0.98 -19.04 -15.02
C GLN A 126 0.27 -17.69 -15.19
N LYS A 127 0.06 -17.30 -16.46
CA LYS A 127 -0.67 -16.08 -16.79
C LYS A 127 -2.17 -16.39 -16.73
N PRO A 128 -2.99 -15.56 -16.06
CA PRO A 128 -4.44 -15.73 -16.10
C PRO A 128 -4.95 -15.62 -17.54
N THR A 129 -5.76 -16.59 -17.95
CA THR A 129 -6.48 -16.61 -19.22
C THR A 129 -7.67 -15.65 -19.23
N PHE A 130 -8.18 -15.33 -18.04
CA PHE A 130 -9.35 -14.51 -17.81
C PHE A 130 -9.16 -13.60 -16.61
N ILE A 131 -9.62 -12.35 -16.73
CA ILE A 131 -9.60 -11.36 -15.65
C ILE A 131 -11.02 -10.83 -15.50
N LEU A 132 -11.62 -11.03 -14.32
CA LEU A 132 -12.92 -10.48 -13.96
C LEU A 132 -12.73 -9.36 -12.94
N SER A 133 -13.23 -8.17 -13.26
CA SER A 133 -13.26 -7.03 -12.35
C SER A 133 -14.69 -6.67 -12.01
N ILE A 134 -15.08 -6.87 -10.75
CA ILE A 134 -16.43 -6.60 -10.24
C ILE A 134 -16.39 -5.28 -9.49
N TYR A 135 -17.15 -4.29 -9.96
CA TYR A 135 -17.29 -2.98 -9.32
C TYR A 135 -18.68 -2.84 -8.68
N GLY A 136 -18.73 -2.12 -7.56
CA GLY A 136 -19.96 -1.84 -6.84
C GLY A 136 -19.82 -0.60 -5.97
N ALA A 137 -20.93 -0.20 -5.34
CA ALA A 137 -20.93 0.90 -4.39
C ALA A 137 -20.29 0.47 -3.05
N ALA A 138 -19.65 1.41 -2.36
CA ALA A 138 -19.10 1.16 -1.02
C ALA A 138 -20.17 0.93 0.07
N LYS A 139 -21.42 1.32 -0.20
CA LYS A 139 -22.55 1.15 0.71
C LYS A 139 -23.15 -0.24 0.57
N TYR A 140 -23.62 -0.79 1.69
CA TYR A 140 -24.39 -2.03 1.70
C TYR A 140 -25.62 -1.90 0.79
N PHE A 141 -25.88 -2.96 0.03
CA PHE A 141 -27.07 -3.10 -0.78
C PHE A 141 -27.63 -4.51 -0.57
N THR A 142 -28.93 -4.66 -0.75
CA THR A 142 -29.59 -5.96 -0.74
C THR A 142 -29.97 -6.35 -2.16
N MET A 143 -30.08 -7.65 -2.38
CA MET A 143 -30.44 -8.23 -3.68
C MET A 143 -31.50 -9.31 -3.45
N PRO A 144 -32.48 -9.47 -4.35
CA PRO A 144 -33.38 -10.62 -4.31
C PRO A 144 -32.58 -11.94 -4.29
N GLU A 145 -33.01 -12.91 -3.49
CA GLU A 145 -32.28 -14.16 -3.24
C GLU A 145 -31.96 -14.91 -4.54
N ARG A 146 -32.93 -15.00 -5.45
CA ARG A 146 -32.72 -15.61 -6.77
C ARG A 146 -31.57 -14.96 -7.53
N LEU A 147 -31.53 -13.63 -7.59
CA LEU A 147 -30.50 -12.90 -8.33
C LEU A 147 -29.12 -13.06 -7.66
N LYS A 148 -29.07 -13.09 -6.31
CA LYS A 148 -27.84 -13.35 -5.56
C LYS A 148 -27.25 -14.72 -5.90
N ASN A 149 -28.10 -15.75 -5.95
CA ASN A 149 -27.67 -17.12 -6.21
C ASN A 149 -27.18 -17.29 -7.65
N GLU A 150 -27.90 -16.74 -8.64
CA GLU A 150 -27.48 -16.74 -10.04
C GLU A 150 -26.16 -15.99 -10.24
N PHE A 151 -26.00 -14.84 -9.60
CA PHE A 151 -24.76 -14.05 -9.68
C PHE A 151 -23.55 -14.81 -9.11
N ILE A 152 -23.67 -15.36 -7.90
CA ILE A 152 -22.58 -16.13 -7.26
C ILE A 152 -22.20 -17.33 -8.12
N ARG A 153 -23.20 -18.08 -8.60
CA ARG A 153 -22.96 -19.25 -9.46
C ARG A 153 -22.26 -18.86 -10.75
N GLY A 154 -22.74 -17.84 -11.45
CA GLY A 154 -22.14 -17.39 -12.71
C GLY A 154 -20.69 -16.96 -12.57
N VAL A 155 -20.35 -16.25 -11.47
CA VAL A 155 -18.96 -15.85 -11.19
C VAL A 155 -18.04 -17.05 -10.96
N ILE A 156 -18.52 -18.04 -10.18
CA ILE A 156 -17.76 -19.27 -9.91
C ILE A 156 -17.59 -20.11 -11.17
N ASP A 157 -18.67 -20.29 -11.95
CA ASP A 157 -18.66 -21.08 -13.18
C ASP A 157 -17.70 -20.47 -14.22
N ALA A 158 -17.73 -19.14 -14.39
CA ALA A 158 -16.81 -18.44 -15.29
C ALA A 158 -15.34 -18.59 -14.87
N GLY A 159 -15.03 -18.39 -13.58
CA GLY A 159 -13.67 -18.55 -13.05
C GLY A 159 -13.15 -19.98 -13.19
N THR A 160 -14.01 -20.97 -12.91
CA THR A 160 -13.66 -22.39 -13.02
C THR A 160 -13.46 -22.81 -14.48
N ALA A 161 -14.31 -22.33 -15.39
CA ALA A 161 -14.18 -22.63 -16.82
C ALA A 161 -12.90 -22.05 -17.43
N ALA A 162 -12.48 -20.85 -17.00
CA ALA A 162 -11.25 -20.23 -17.47
C ALA A 162 -9.97 -20.87 -16.92
N SER A 163 -10.06 -21.63 -15.82
CA SER A 163 -8.92 -22.30 -15.18
C SER A 163 -8.60 -23.68 -15.78
N LYS A 164 -9.35 -24.11 -16.81
CA LYS A 164 -9.11 -25.35 -17.57
C LYS A 164 -8.27 -25.08 -18.81
#